data_AF-A0A9D7JBR3-F1
#
_entry.id   AF-A0A9D7JBR3-F1
#
_cell.length_a   1.000
_cell.length_b   1.000
_cell.length_c   1.000
_cell.angle_alpha   90.00
_cell.angle_beta   90.00
_cell.angle_gamma   90.00
#
_symmetry.space_group_name_H-M   'P 1'
#
loop_
_entity.id
_entity.type
_entity.pdbx_description
1 polymer ?
#
loop_
_entity_poly.entity_id
_entity_poly.type
_entity_poly.pdbx_seq_one_letter_code
_entity_poly.pdbx_strand_id
1 'polypeptide(L)'
;MLPQGLGEDELRRAVATLSFPFIEERSVKISPGRLIAERMLMSLVARSLDPDRRARLRSIARQLGLPPEDTEPLVDMVDHAETVHFGAERDRAFAFKLYLEFRIGVAAPPGLPQDTVFFAAKWLPGNRATFSVYRDLPTARDTSSIREVARALDVGAVPFDFLESVLAGAAPTAPDYGFPTMEVVDLGTSRRSIDVNIYGAGTRLAEHGAALHRLAAGFGIPEPDLVAGLRRFGDPVLGHISAGRGRGGEAFATVYFGAMANEAAMP
;
A
#
# COMPACT_ATOMS: atom_id res chain seq x y z
N MET A 1 9.18 20.44 14.78
CA MET A 1 9.16 18.98 14.98
C MET A 1 7.74 18.62 15.39
N LEU A 2 6.96 17.95 14.54
CA LEU A 2 5.56 17.61 14.83
C LEU A 2 5.51 16.44 15.84
N PRO A 3 4.74 16.53 16.94
CA PRO A 3 4.59 15.43 17.90
C PRO A 3 4.07 14.13 17.25
N GLN A 4 4.38 13.00 17.88
CA GLN A 4 3.88 11.67 17.48
C GLN A 4 2.34 11.69 17.43
N GLY A 5 1.74 11.11 16.39
CA GLY A 5 0.27 11.00 16.22
C GLY A 5 -0.36 12.01 15.25
N LEU A 6 0.26 13.18 15.00
CA LEU A 6 -0.41 14.24 14.23
C LEU A 6 -0.84 13.81 12.81
N GLY A 7 -0.04 13.02 12.09
CA GLY A 7 -0.37 12.64 10.71
C GLY A 7 -1.48 11.59 10.60
N GLU A 8 -1.43 10.50 11.38
CA GLU A 8 -2.51 9.49 11.36
C GLU A 8 -3.82 10.08 11.90
N ASP A 9 -3.76 10.91 12.95
CA ASP A 9 -4.96 11.55 13.50
C ASP A 9 -5.53 12.61 12.55
N GLU A 10 -4.68 13.34 11.82
CA GLU A 10 -5.09 14.28 10.78
C GLU A 10 -5.78 13.56 9.63
N LEU A 11 -5.22 12.44 9.17
CA LEU A 11 -5.87 11.58 8.19
C LEU A 11 -7.25 11.11 8.68
N ARG A 12 -7.33 10.59 9.91
CA ARG A 12 -8.60 10.14 10.51
C ARG A 12 -9.61 11.26 10.59
N ARG A 13 -9.21 12.46 11.03
CA ARG A 13 -10.11 13.63 11.09
C ARG A 13 -10.62 14.02 9.70
N ALA A 14 -9.75 14.04 8.70
CA ALA A 14 -10.14 14.38 7.33
C ALA A 14 -11.15 13.38 6.77
N VAL A 15 -10.91 12.08 6.94
CA VAL A 15 -11.80 11.00 6.46
C VAL A 15 -13.09 10.91 7.27
N ALA A 16 -13.06 11.15 8.59
CA ALA A 16 -14.23 11.10 9.46
C ALA A 16 -15.35 12.07 9.05
N THR A 17 -15.02 13.15 8.34
CA THR A 17 -16.01 14.09 7.78
C THR A 17 -16.97 13.42 6.79
N LEU A 18 -16.62 12.25 6.25
CA LEU A 18 -17.47 11.50 5.33
C LEU A 18 -18.62 10.78 6.03
N SER A 19 -18.51 10.49 7.33
CA SER A 19 -19.52 9.72 8.10
C SER A 19 -19.86 8.36 7.43
N PHE A 20 -18.84 7.69 6.89
CA PHE A 20 -18.95 6.36 6.27
C PHE A 20 -18.00 5.37 6.97
N PRO A 21 -18.40 4.09 7.08
CA PRO A 21 -17.49 3.03 7.49
C PRO A 21 -16.30 2.94 6.54
N PHE A 22 -15.13 2.61 7.07
CA PHE A 22 -13.91 2.40 6.31
C PHE A 22 -13.17 1.16 6.82
N ILE A 23 -12.38 0.55 5.95
CA ILE A 23 -11.47 -0.53 6.34
C ILE A 23 -10.11 0.09 6.64
N GLU A 24 -9.52 -0.24 7.78
CA GLU A 24 -8.17 0.15 8.12
C GLU A 24 -7.21 -1.02 7.91
N GLU A 25 -6.10 -0.76 7.23
CA GLU A 25 -4.99 -1.70 7.06
C GLU A 25 -3.68 -1.07 7.57
N ARG A 26 -2.82 -1.89 8.19
CA ARG A 26 -1.49 -1.49 8.66
C ARG A 26 -0.39 -2.08 7.80
N SER A 27 0.78 -1.44 7.79
CA SER A 27 1.93 -2.02 7.11
C SER A 27 3.26 -1.70 7.77
N VAL A 28 4.26 -2.53 7.50
CA VAL A 28 5.66 -2.28 7.83
C VAL A 28 6.49 -2.36 6.57
N LYS A 29 7.28 -1.31 6.30
CA LYS A 29 8.25 -1.28 5.21
C LYS A 29 9.65 -1.43 5.78
N ILE A 30 10.43 -2.35 5.21
CA ILE A 30 11.81 -2.62 5.59
C ILE A 30 12.71 -2.35 4.38
N SER A 31 13.81 -1.66 4.63
CA SER A 31 14.85 -1.32 3.65
C SER A 31 16.20 -1.24 4.38
N PRO A 32 17.35 -1.15 3.69
CA PRO A 32 18.66 -1.11 4.34
C PRO A 32 18.72 -0.09 5.49
N GLY A 33 18.96 -0.58 6.70
CA GLY A 33 19.06 0.20 7.95
C GLY A 33 17.80 0.95 8.38
N ARG A 34 16.64 0.69 7.76
CA ARG A 34 15.39 1.43 8.02
C ARG A 34 14.17 0.52 8.11
N LEU A 35 13.45 0.62 9.22
CA LEU A 35 12.15 0.01 9.44
C LEU A 35 11.11 1.11 9.66
N ILE A 36 10.08 1.15 8.81
CA ILE A 36 9.01 2.15 8.83
C ILE A 36 7.71 1.42 9.16
N ALA A 37 7.26 1.53 10.41
CA ALA A 37 6.06 0.84 10.88
C ALA A 37 4.84 1.75 11.09
N GLU A 38 5.02 3.07 11.21
CA GLU A 38 3.92 4.04 11.31
C GLU A 38 3.34 4.24 9.90
N ARG A 39 2.57 3.27 9.44
CA ARG A 39 1.95 3.25 8.11
C ARG A 39 0.54 2.68 8.21
N MET A 40 -0.41 3.37 7.62
CA MET A 40 -1.79 2.91 7.54
C MET A 40 -2.45 3.30 6.23
N LEU A 41 -3.50 2.58 5.88
CA LEU A 41 -4.41 2.87 4.77
C LEU A 41 -5.85 2.78 5.29
N MET A 42 -6.70 3.72 4.87
CA MET A 42 -8.14 3.76 5.12
C MET A 42 -8.86 3.63 3.77
N SER A 43 -9.59 2.55 3.58
CA SER A 43 -10.27 2.21 2.33
C SER A 43 -11.76 2.45 2.45
N LEU A 44 -12.34 3.20 1.51
CA LEU A 44 -13.77 3.48 1.45
C LEU A 44 -14.31 3.19 0.06
N VAL A 45 -15.53 2.66 -0.03
CA VAL A 45 -16.25 2.62 -1.31
C VAL A 45 -16.39 4.04 -1.86
N ALA A 46 -16.16 4.25 -3.16
CA ALA A 46 -16.10 5.59 -3.75
C ALA A 46 -17.42 6.37 -3.58
N ARG A 47 -18.56 5.68 -3.50
CA ARG A 47 -19.87 6.27 -3.18
C ARG A 47 -19.94 6.98 -1.82
N SER A 48 -19.00 6.73 -0.91
CA SER A 48 -18.90 7.46 0.36
C SER A 48 -18.65 8.97 0.17
N LEU A 49 -18.18 9.36 -1.01
CA LEU A 49 -17.92 10.74 -1.38
C LEU A 49 -19.17 11.42 -2.01
N ASP A 50 -20.26 10.70 -2.24
CA ASP A 50 -21.47 11.23 -2.88
C ASP A 50 -22.25 12.19 -1.93
N PRO A 51 -23.05 13.14 -2.45
CA PRO A 51 -23.39 13.35 -3.87
C PRO A 51 -22.35 14.16 -4.67
N ASP A 52 -21.41 14.84 -4.01
CA ASP A 52 -20.42 15.72 -4.66
C ASP A 52 -19.01 15.18 -4.53
N ARG A 53 -18.78 14.03 -5.19
CA ARG A 53 -17.55 13.24 -5.07
C ARG A 53 -16.29 14.04 -5.34
N ARG A 54 -16.30 14.82 -6.41
CA ARG A 54 -15.19 15.67 -6.83
C ARG A 54 -14.90 16.75 -5.80
N ALA A 55 -15.91 17.48 -5.29
CA ALA A 55 -15.68 18.51 -4.29
C ALA A 55 -15.21 17.92 -2.95
N ARG A 56 -15.75 16.77 -2.52
CA ARG A 56 -15.30 16.10 -1.29
C ARG A 56 -13.85 15.63 -1.38
N LEU A 57 -13.46 15.03 -2.51
CA LEU A 57 -12.07 14.64 -2.73
C LEU A 57 -11.13 15.85 -2.67
N ARG A 58 -11.48 16.96 -3.35
CA ARG A 58 -10.72 18.22 -3.27
C ARG A 58 -10.60 18.74 -1.85
N SER A 59 -11.69 18.69 -1.08
CA SER A 59 -11.70 19.16 0.31
C SER A 59 -10.74 18.35 1.18
N ILE A 60 -10.78 17.03 1.10
CA ILE A 60 -9.88 16.13 1.86
C ILE A 60 -8.43 16.31 1.39
N ALA A 61 -8.17 16.32 0.08
CA ALA A 61 -6.84 16.53 -0.47
C ALA A 61 -6.22 17.85 0.02
N ARG A 62 -7.00 18.94 0.01
CA ARG A 62 -6.58 20.24 0.54
C ARG A 62 -6.31 20.21 2.05
N GLN A 63 -7.17 19.55 2.84
CA GLN A 63 -6.96 19.40 4.28
C GLN A 63 -5.63 18.68 4.58
N LEU A 64 -5.28 17.68 3.76
CA LEU A 64 -4.03 16.93 3.86
C LEU A 64 -2.85 17.62 3.15
N GLY A 65 -3.03 18.87 2.69
CA GLY A 65 -1.97 19.68 2.09
C GLY A 65 -1.49 19.22 0.72
N LEU A 66 -2.31 18.52 -0.06
CA LEU A 66 -2.03 18.25 -1.47
C LEU A 66 -2.24 19.54 -2.30
N PRO A 67 -1.27 19.96 -3.12
CA PRO A 67 -1.44 21.13 -3.98
C PRO A 67 -2.58 20.94 -5.00
N PRO A 68 -3.32 22.00 -5.37
CA PRO A 68 -4.42 21.91 -6.34
C PRO A 68 -4.00 21.28 -7.67
N GLU A 69 -2.80 21.62 -8.17
CA GLU A 69 -2.27 21.10 -9.43
C GLU A 69 -2.10 19.57 -9.45
N ASP A 70 -1.83 18.97 -8.29
CA ASP A 70 -1.71 17.52 -8.14
C ASP A 70 -3.02 16.88 -7.64
N THR A 71 -3.98 17.70 -7.21
CA THR A 71 -5.32 17.25 -6.82
C THR A 71 -6.20 17.00 -8.05
N GLU A 72 -6.17 17.88 -9.05
CA GLU A 72 -7.05 17.79 -10.21
C GLU A 72 -6.92 16.47 -11.00
N PRO A 73 -5.72 15.90 -11.25
CA PRO A 73 -5.60 14.59 -11.89
C PRO A 73 -6.35 13.46 -11.16
N LEU A 74 -6.41 13.51 -9.83
CA LEU A 74 -7.18 12.54 -9.03
C LEU A 74 -8.68 12.80 -9.13
N VAL A 75 -9.07 14.08 -9.13
CA VAL A 75 -10.47 14.48 -9.23
C VAL A 75 -11.07 14.12 -10.60
N ASP A 76 -10.29 14.23 -11.67
CA ASP A 76 -10.75 13.85 -13.00
C ASP A 76 -11.01 12.34 -13.13
N MET A 77 -10.40 11.53 -12.26
CA MET A 77 -10.49 10.07 -12.30
C MET A 77 -11.45 9.48 -11.25
N VAL A 78 -11.87 10.25 -10.24
CA VAL A 78 -12.60 9.73 -9.07
C VAL A 78 -13.97 9.13 -9.42
N ASP A 79 -14.60 9.57 -10.51
CA ASP A 79 -15.89 9.05 -10.96
C ASP A 79 -15.78 7.62 -11.52
N HIS A 80 -14.57 7.21 -11.93
CA HIS A 80 -14.27 5.86 -12.38
C HIS A 80 -13.86 4.92 -11.24
N ALA A 81 -13.56 5.46 -10.06
CA ALA A 81 -13.08 4.68 -8.92
C ALA A 81 -14.20 3.85 -8.28
N GLU A 82 -13.87 2.61 -7.92
CA GLU A 82 -14.71 1.72 -7.11
C GLU A 82 -14.45 1.93 -5.62
N THR A 83 -13.17 2.06 -5.27
CA THR A 83 -12.69 2.33 -3.91
C THR A 83 -11.75 3.53 -3.94
N VAL A 84 -11.78 4.32 -2.87
CA VAL A 84 -10.81 5.38 -2.61
C VAL A 84 -10.08 5.03 -1.33
N HIS A 85 -8.75 5.08 -1.37
CA HIS A 85 -7.92 4.80 -0.21
C HIS A 85 -7.12 6.03 0.18
N PHE A 86 -7.10 6.35 1.46
CA PHE A 86 -6.25 7.40 2.01
C PHE A 86 -5.22 6.79 2.95
N GLY A 87 -3.95 7.16 2.77
CA GLY A 87 -2.86 6.58 3.55
C GLY A 87 -2.02 7.63 4.25
N ALA A 88 -1.42 7.23 5.37
CA ALA A 88 -0.40 8.00 6.07
C ALA A 88 0.81 7.11 6.28
N GLU A 89 2.01 7.66 6.11
CA GLU A 89 3.25 7.02 6.53
C GLU A 89 4.20 8.01 7.18
N ARG A 90 4.90 7.57 8.23
CA ARG A 90 5.93 8.37 8.89
C ARG A 90 7.29 7.70 8.81
N ASP A 91 8.18 8.31 8.05
CA ASP A 91 9.62 8.09 8.13
C ASP A 91 10.24 9.28 8.90
N ARG A 92 11.02 10.14 8.24
CA ARG A 92 11.51 11.40 8.80
C ARG A 92 10.41 12.45 8.97
N ALA A 93 9.44 12.44 8.07
CA ALA A 93 8.27 13.30 8.05
C ALA A 93 7.03 12.47 7.69
N PHE A 94 5.84 12.99 7.99
CA PHE A 94 4.60 12.39 7.55
C PHE A 94 4.37 12.67 6.07
N ALA A 95 4.14 11.60 5.31
CA ALA A 95 3.64 11.66 3.95
C ALA A 95 2.21 11.11 3.92
N PHE A 96 1.38 11.71 3.09
CA PHE A 96 0.03 11.24 2.80
C PHE A 96 -0.02 10.55 1.45
N LYS A 97 -1.05 9.74 1.28
CA LYS A 97 -1.33 9.01 0.05
C LYS A 97 -2.81 9.02 -0.27
N LEU A 98 -3.12 8.95 -1.55
CA LEU A 98 -4.46 8.81 -2.07
C LEU A 98 -4.41 7.82 -3.23
N TYR A 99 -5.23 6.78 -3.18
CA TYR A 99 -5.34 5.76 -4.23
C TYR A 99 -6.77 5.76 -4.75
N LEU A 100 -6.91 5.71 -6.07
CA LEU A 100 -8.14 5.41 -6.76
C LEU A 100 -8.03 3.99 -7.30
N GLU A 101 -8.86 3.09 -6.79
CA GLU A 101 -8.96 1.70 -7.26
C GLU A 101 -9.98 1.62 -8.38
N PHE A 102 -9.63 0.98 -9.48
CA PHE A 102 -10.49 0.75 -10.64
C PHE A 102 -10.81 -0.72 -10.79
N ARG A 103 -11.98 -1.00 -11.38
CA ARG A 103 -12.41 -2.35 -11.68
C ARG A 103 -11.66 -2.90 -12.89
N ILE A 104 -10.94 -4.00 -12.71
CA ILE A 104 -10.33 -4.75 -13.82
C ILE A 104 -11.42 -5.28 -14.77
N GLY A 105 -11.14 -5.25 -16.07
CA GLY A 105 -12.06 -5.70 -17.11
C GLY A 105 -13.09 -4.65 -17.54
N VAL A 106 -13.07 -3.46 -16.94
CA VAL A 106 -13.77 -2.26 -17.42
C VAL A 106 -12.74 -1.34 -18.09
N ALA A 107 -13.20 -0.49 -19.02
CA ALA A 107 -12.32 0.49 -19.66
C ALA A 107 -11.64 1.38 -18.61
N ALA A 108 -10.31 1.41 -18.64
CA ALA A 108 -9.53 2.27 -17.75
C ALA A 108 -9.86 3.76 -17.98
N PRO A 109 -9.66 4.62 -16.97
CA PRO A 109 -9.82 6.06 -17.14
C PRO A 109 -8.94 6.59 -18.28
N PRO A 110 -9.40 7.65 -18.99
CA PRO A 110 -8.62 8.25 -20.07
C PRO A 110 -7.19 8.60 -19.62
N GLY A 111 -6.20 8.22 -20.44
CA GLY A 111 -4.78 8.48 -20.16
C GLY A 111 -4.07 7.44 -19.30
N LEU A 112 -4.77 6.41 -18.80
CA LEU A 112 -4.17 5.29 -18.08
C LEU A 112 -4.13 4.00 -18.95
N PRO A 113 -3.14 3.12 -18.72
CA PRO A 113 -3.15 1.77 -19.29
C PRO A 113 -4.42 0.98 -18.95
N GLN A 114 -4.87 0.12 -19.87
CA GLN A 114 -6.11 -0.68 -19.69
C GLN A 114 -6.05 -1.65 -18.50
N ASP A 115 -4.85 -2.09 -18.13
CA ASP A 115 -4.60 -2.99 -17.00
C ASP A 115 -4.39 -2.24 -15.67
N THR A 116 -4.73 -0.95 -15.59
CA THR A 116 -4.54 -0.18 -14.35
C THR A 116 -5.54 -0.58 -13.28
N VAL A 117 -5.02 -1.06 -12.15
CA VAL A 117 -5.78 -1.36 -10.92
C VAL A 117 -5.85 -0.14 -10.01
N PHE A 118 -4.73 0.57 -9.83
CA PHE A 118 -4.68 1.79 -9.01
C PHE A 118 -3.99 2.95 -9.72
N PHE A 119 -4.54 4.14 -9.52
CA PHE A 119 -3.81 5.40 -9.70
C PHE A 119 -3.62 6.06 -8.34
N ALA A 120 -2.36 6.32 -7.97
CA ALA A 120 -2.00 6.75 -6.63
C ALA A 120 -1.19 8.03 -6.64
N ALA A 121 -1.41 8.89 -5.66
CA ALA A 121 -0.56 10.02 -5.33
C ALA A 121 0.06 9.82 -3.95
N LYS A 122 1.32 10.23 -3.81
CA LYS A 122 2.02 10.30 -2.52
C LYS A 122 2.73 11.65 -2.39
N TRP A 123 2.53 12.36 -1.29
CA TRP A 123 3.11 13.69 -1.07
C TRP A 123 3.48 13.91 0.39
N LEU A 124 4.38 14.86 0.62
CA LEU A 124 4.52 15.54 1.91
C LEU A 124 3.61 16.79 1.88
N PRO A 125 2.95 17.18 2.98
CA PRO A 125 2.11 18.38 3.00
C PRO A 125 2.84 19.61 2.46
N GLY A 126 2.21 20.32 1.50
CA GLY A 126 2.76 21.50 0.84
C GLY A 126 3.76 21.23 -0.28
N ASN A 127 4.12 19.96 -0.53
CA ASN A 127 5.02 19.57 -1.61
C ASN A 127 4.25 18.93 -2.78
N ARG A 128 4.89 18.91 -3.95
CA ARG A 128 4.39 18.19 -5.13
C ARG A 128 4.23 16.70 -4.86
N ALA A 129 3.16 16.11 -5.37
CA ALA A 129 2.94 14.68 -5.33
C ALA A 129 3.85 13.95 -6.31
N THR A 130 4.10 12.69 -5.99
CA THR A 130 4.50 11.72 -7.00
C THR A 130 3.36 10.78 -7.27
N PHE A 131 3.14 10.52 -8.55
CA PHE A 131 2.10 9.62 -9.01
C PHE A 131 2.66 8.24 -9.30
N SER A 132 1.85 7.22 -9.02
CA SER A 132 2.16 5.83 -9.32
C SER A 132 0.97 5.16 -9.99
N VAL A 133 1.25 4.26 -10.92
CA VAL A 133 0.26 3.40 -11.56
C VAL A 133 0.55 1.96 -11.12
N TYR A 134 -0.50 1.27 -10.70
CA TYR A 134 -0.47 -0.14 -10.36
C TYR A 134 -1.15 -0.90 -11.49
N ARG A 135 -0.44 -1.82 -12.11
CA ARG A 135 -0.90 -2.57 -13.28
C ARG A 135 -1.07 -4.03 -12.92
N ASP A 136 -2.18 -4.60 -13.35
CA ASP A 136 -2.48 -6.01 -13.17
C ASP A 136 -1.41 -6.88 -13.84
N LEU A 137 -0.95 -7.90 -13.14
CA LEU A 137 -0.05 -8.92 -13.65
C LEU A 137 -0.72 -10.28 -13.52
N PRO A 138 -0.26 -11.30 -14.28
CA PRO A 138 -0.73 -12.66 -14.09
C PRO A 138 -0.69 -13.08 -12.62
N THR A 139 -1.83 -13.56 -12.14
CA THR A 139 -2.00 -14.08 -10.78
C THR A 139 -0.93 -15.13 -10.48
N ALA A 140 -0.21 -14.93 -9.37
CA ALA A 140 0.80 -15.88 -8.93
C ALA A 140 0.12 -17.14 -8.37
N ARG A 141 0.59 -18.31 -8.82
CA ARG A 141 0.12 -19.63 -8.36
C ARG A 141 1.12 -20.34 -7.48
N ASP A 142 2.38 -20.00 -7.67
CA ASP A 142 3.52 -20.58 -6.99
C ASP A 142 4.71 -19.60 -7.03
N THR A 143 5.81 -20.00 -6.41
CA THR A 143 7.04 -19.21 -6.38
C THR A 143 7.75 -19.11 -7.73
N SER A 144 7.42 -19.96 -8.72
CA SER A 144 8.02 -19.88 -10.05
C SER A 144 7.43 -18.71 -10.85
N SER A 145 6.11 -18.50 -10.76
CA SER A 145 5.41 -17.40 -11.42
C SER A 145 5.90 -16.02 -10.95
N ILE A 146 6.18 -15.87 -9.65
CA ILE A 146 6.68 -14.60 -9.11
C ILE A 146 8.15 -14.35 -9.47
N ARG A 147 8.93 -15.40 -9.71
CA ARG A 147 10.38 -15.30 -9.95
C ARG A 147 10.70 -14.57 -11.25
N GLU A 148 9.96 -14.83 -12.31
CA GLU A 148 10.17 -14.17 -13.61
C GLU A 148 9.86 -12.68 -13.52
N VAL A 149 8.72 -12.34 -12.90
CA VAL A 149 8.31 -10.95 -12.66
C VAL A 149 9.33 -10.23 -11.77
N ALA A 150 9.69 -10.83 -10.64
CA ALA A 150 10.65 -10.25 -9.70
C ALA A 150 12.03 -9.99 -10.35
N ARG A 151 12.48 -10.87 -11.25
CA ARG A 151 13.69 -10.67 -12.06
C ARG A 151 13.54 -9.52 -13.04
N ALA A 152 12.42 -9.46 -13.77
CA ALA A 152 12.16 -8.39 -14.73
C ALA A 152 12.08 -7.00 -14.08
N LEU A 153 11.61 -6.94 -12.83
CA LEU A 153 11.51 -5.71 -12.05
C LEU A 153 12.76 -5.38 -11.21
N ASP A 154 13.80 -6.23 -11.23
CA ASP A 154 15.02 -6.10 -10.42
C ASP A 154 14.72 -5.81 -8.93
N VAL A 155 13.90 -6.66 -8.30
CA VAL A 155 13.49 -6.43 -6.89
C VAL A 155 14.64 -6.58 -5.88
N GLY A 156 15.78 -7.14 -6.30
CA GLY A 156 16.93 -7.47 -5.46
C GLY A 156 16.79 -8.82 -4.74
N ALA A 157 17.93 -9.45 -4.44
CA ALA A 157 17.96 -10.81 -3.87
C ALA A 157 17.29 -10.89 -2.49
N VAL A 158 17.61 -9.98 -1.57
CA VAL A 158 17.06 -10.02 -0.20
C VAL A 158 15.53 -9.89 -0.16
N PRO A 159 14.88 -8.93 -0.85
CA PRO A 159 13.43 -8.91 -0.95
C PRO A 159 12.84 -10.09 -1.72
N PHE A 160 13.54 -10.59 -2.74
CA PHE A 160 13.07 -11.75 -3.50
C PHE A 160 12.97 -13.00 -2.61
N ASP A 161 14.01 -13.30 -1.83
CA ASP A 161 14.03 -14.43 -0.91
C ASP A 161 12.90 -14.32 0.14
N PHE A 162 12.58 -13.09 0.55
CA PHE A 162 11.43 -12.81 1.41
C PHE A 162 10.10 -13.13 0.73
N LEU A 163 9.86 -12.61 -0.48
CA LEU A 163 8.64 -12.91 -1.25
C LEU A 163 8.46 -14.42 -1.45
N GLU A 164 9.53 -15.09 -1.87
CA GLU A 164 9.52 -16.54 -2.11
C GLU A 164 9.19 -17.31 -0.83
N SER A 165 9.80 -16.94 0.30
CA SER A 165 9.54 -17.59 1.59
C SER A 165 8.09 -17.42 2.04
N VAL A 166 7.51 -16.22 1.91
CA VAL A 166 6.13 -15.97 2.32
C VAL A 166 5.14 -16.70 1.40
N LEU A 167 5.36 -16.67 0.08
CA LEU A 167 4.49 -17.36 -0.86
C LEU A 167 4.55 -18.88 -0.70
N ALA A 168 5.74 -19.45 -0.46
CA ALA A 168 5.86 -20.86 -0.14
C ALA A 168 5.12 -21.24 1.14
N GLY A 169 5.16 -20.37 2.17
CA GLY A 169 4.42 -20.57 3.41
C GLY A 169 2.89 -20.44 3.26
N ALA A 170 2.43 -19.57 2.36
CA ALA A 170 1.01 -19.35 2.09
C ALA A 170 0.41 -20.33 1.06
N ALA A 171 1.24 -20.99 0.25
CA ALA A 171 0.80 -21.91 -0.80
C ALA A 171 -0.14 -23.05 -0.33
N PRO A 172 0.05 -23.68 0.86
CA PRO A 172 -0.84 -24.75 1.31
C PRO A 172 -2.29 -24.32 1.54
N THR A 173 -2.53 -23.03 1.77
CA THR A 173 -3.86 -22.45 1.98
C THR A 173 -4.25 -21.49 0.85
N ALA A 174 -3.53 -21.52 -0.27
CA ALA A 174 -3.80 -20.63 -1.39
C ALA A 174 -5.23 -20.81 -1.91
N PRO A 175 -5.93 -19.72 -2.25
CA PRO A 175 -7.25 -19.80 -2.84
C PRO A 175 -7.19 -20.36 -4.27
N ASP A 176 -8.30 -20.92 -4.75
CA ASP A 176 -8.41 -21.51 -6.11
C ASP A 176 -8.11 -20.52 -7.24
N TYR A 177 -8.25 -19.22 -7.00
CA TYR A 177 -7.92 -18.18 -7.98
C TYR A 177 -6.44 -17.74 -7.93
N GLY A 178 -5.67 -18.16 -6.92
CA GLY A 178 -4.27 -17.80 -6.68
C GLY A 178 -4.08 -16.46 -5.98
N PHE A 179 -2.89 -15.88 -6.08
CA PHE A 179 -2.51 -14.60 -5.47
C PHE A 179 -2.47 -13.47 -6.52
N PRO A 180 -3.45 -12.54 -6.52
CA PRO A 180 -3.42 -11.39 -7.42
C PRO A 180 -2.10 -10.62 -7.28
N THR A 181 -1.51 -10.26 -8.41
CA THR A 181 -0.17 -9.66 -8.49
C THR A 181 -0.24 -8.36 -9.27
N MET A 182 0.52 -7.36 -8.85
CA MET A 182 0.58 -6.07 -9.54
C MET A 182 2.02 -5.58 -9.72
N GLU A 183 2.30 -4.95 -10.87
CA GLU A 183 3.46 -4.08 -11.04
C GLU A 183 3.10 -2.68 -10.55
N VAL A 184 3.98 -2.06 -9.79
CA VAL A 184 3.86 -0.67 -9.35
C VAL A 184 4.95 0.15 -10.02
N VAL A 185 4.56 1.22 -10.71
CA VAL A 185 5.48 2.13 -11.40
C VAL A 185 5.26 3.56 -10.89
N ASP A 186 6.31 4.19 -10.36
CA ASP A 186 6.28 5.64 -10.07
C ASP A 186 6.53 6.42 -11.36
N LEU A 187 5.56 7.22 -11.78
CA LEU A 187 5.63 8.02 -13.00
C LEU A 187 6.79 9.02 -12.94
N GLY A 188 7.56 9.11 -14.02
CA GLY A 188 8.71 10.00 -14.13
C GLY A 188 9.94 9.54 -13.33
N THR A 189 9.98 8.29 -12.86
CA THR A 189 11.13 7.74 -12.12
C THR A 189 11.48 6.32 -12.59
N SER A 190 12.60 5.79 -12.10
CA SER A 190 13.00 4.38 -12.30
C SER A 190 12.38 3.42 -11.28
N ARG A 191 11.64 3.91 -10.27
CA ARG A 191 11.11 3.06 -9.21
C ARG A 191 10.06 2.09 -9.78
N ARG A 192 10.31 0.80 -9.55
CA ARG A 192 9.38 -0.29 -9.79
C ARG A 192 9.30 -1.22 -8.58
N SER A 193 8.15 -1.83 -8.38
CA SER A 193 7.96 -2.88 -7.39
C SER A 193 6.86 -3.84 -7.79
N ILE A 194 6.88 -5.02 -7.19
CA ILE A 194 5.79 -5.98 -7.25
C ILE A 194 4.99 -5.90 -5.95
N ASP A 195 3.67 -6.07 -6.04
CA ASP A 195 2.75 -6.23 -4.92
C ASP A 195 1.94 -7.51 -5.13
N VAL A 196 1.79 -8.32 -4.08
CA VAL A 196 1.10 -9.61 -4.12
C VAL A 196 0.08 -9.65 -3.00
N ASN A 197 -1.19 -9.83 -3.37
CA ASN A 197 -2.28 -10.01 -2.43
C ASN A 197 -2.36 -11.48 -2.00
N ILE A 198 -2.20 -11.69 -0.70
CA ILE A 198 -2.23 -13.01 -0.04
C ILE A 198 -3.33 -13.13 1.02
N TYR A 199 -4.26 -12.16 1.11
CA TYR A 199 -5.39 -12.23 2.07
C TYR A 199 -6.17 -13.54 1.95
N GLY A 200 -6.35 -14.04 0.73
CA GLY A 200 -7.09 -15.27 0.45
C GLY A 200 -6.48 -16.52 1.10
N ALA A 201 -5.19 -16.50 1.48
CA ALA A 201 -4.56 -17.61 2.19
C ALA A 201 -4.85 -17.64 3.69
N GLY A 202 -5.34 -16.52 4.27
CA GLY A 202 -5.70 -16.43 5.69
C GLY A 202 -4.54 -16.61 6.68
N THR A 203 -3.29 -16.67 6.21
CA THR A 203 -2.11 -16.85 7.07
C THR A 203 -1.87 -15.63 7.96
N ARG A 204 -1.35 -15.87 9.16
CA ARG A 204 -1.08 -14.83 10.15
C ARG A 204 0.35 -14.32 10.06
N LEU A 205 0.58 -13.09 10.53
CA LEU A 205 1.88 -12.45 10.51
C LEU A 205 2.97 -13.28 11.22
N ALA A 206 2.63 -13.89 12.37
CA ALA A 206 3.57 -14.69 13.16
C ALA A 206 4.05 -15.95 12.44
N GLU A 207 3.24 -16.54 11.56
CA GLU A 207 3.61 -17.72 10.76
C GLU A 207 4.79 -17.43 9.83
N HIS A 208 4.93 -16.17 9.40
CA HIS A 208 6.00 -15.70 8.52
C HIS A 208 7.18 -15.07 9.26
N GLY A 209 7.24 -15.22 10.59
CA GLY A 209 8.26 -14.61 11.43
C GLY A 209 9.68 -14.91 10.96
N ALA A 210 9.99 -16.16 10.64
CA ALA A 210 11.32 -16.54 10.15
C ALA A 210 11.73 -15.80 8.86
N ALA A 211 10.79 -15.56 7.95
CA ALA A 211 11.04 -14.79 6.72
C ALA A 211 11.31 -13.32 7.05
N LEU A 212 10.54 -12.74 7.98
CA LEU A 212 10.73 -11.36 8.44
C LEU A 212 12.07 -11.16 9.15
N HIS A 213 12.49 -12.09 10.00
CA HIS A 213 13.81 -12.05 10.65
C HIS A 213 14.96 -12.11 9.63
N ARG A 214 14.87 -12.98 8.61
CA ARG A 214 15.87 -13.03 7.53
C ARG A 214 15.90 -11.74 6.72
N LEU A 215 14.74 -11.18 6.37
CA LEU A 215 14.63 -9.90 5.66
C LEU A 215 15.27 -8.77 6.47
N ALA A 216 14.95 -8.68 7.76
CA ALA A 216 15.51 -7.70 8.67
C ALA A 216 17.03 -7.82 8.77
N ALA A 217 17.55 -9.04 8.99
CA ALA A 217 18.98 -9.28 9.04
C ALA A 217 19.69 -8.93 7.71
N GLY A 218 19.11 -9.32 6.57
CA GLY A 218 19.62 -8.99 5.23
C GLY A 218 19.64 -7.48 4.94
N PHE A 219 18.80 -6.71 5.63
CA PHE A 219 18.81 -5.25 5.59
C PHE A 219 19.51 -4.57 6.76
N GLY A 220 20.17 -5.34 7.64
CA GLY A 220 20.92 -4.80 8.77
C GLY A 220 20.03 -4.15 9.85
N ILE A 221 18.78 -4.61 9.98
CA ILE A 221 17.88 -4.20 11.06
C ILE A 221 18.16 -5.07 12.30
N PRO A 222 18.47 -4.46 13.45
CA PRO A 222 18.62 -5.20 14.69
C PRO A 222 17.33 -5.95 15.06
N GLU A 223 17.46 -7.19 15.52
CA GLU A 223 16.31 -8.01 15.94
C GLU A 223 15.41 -7.31 16.98
N PRO A 224 15.94 -6.63 18.02
CA PRO A 224 15.10 -5.89 18.96
C PRO A 224 14.23 -4.82 18.30
N ASP A 225 14.72 -4.17 17.24
CA ASP A 225 13.99 -3.12 16.51
C ASP A 225 12.86 -3.73 15.68
N LEU A 226 13.10 -4.88 15.03
CA LEU A 226 12.06 -5.63 14.33
C LEU A 226 10.95 -6.06 15.30
N VAL A 227 11.32 -6.68 16.41
CA VAL A 227 10.36 -7.17 17.41
C VAL A 227 9.55 -6.01 17.97
N ALA A 228 10.19 -4.91 18.36
CA ALA A 228 9.50 -3.72 18.86
C ALA A 228 8.55 -3.12 17.82
N GLY A 229 8.97 -3.06 16.55
CA GLY A 229 8.18 -2.54 15.44
C GLY A 229 6.92 -3.35 15.14
N LEU A 230 6.98 -4.68 15.31
CA LEU A 230 5.86 -5.58 15.04
C LEU A 230 4.96 -5.83 16.25
N ARG A 231 5.50 -5.86 17.47
CA ARG A 231 4.78 -6.25 18.70
C ARG A 231 3.46 -5.52 18.91
N ARG A 232 3.39 -4.23 18.55
CA ARG A 232 2.20 -3.40 18.74
C ARG A 232 1.00 -3.82 17.89
N PHE A 233 1.21 -4.62 16.85
CA PHE A 233 0.16 -5.10 15.96
C PHE A 233 -0.39 -6.47 16.37
N GLY A 234 0.26 -7.16 17.32
CA GLY A 234 -0.10 -8.52 17.71
C GLY A 234 0.19 -9.49 16.58
N ASP A 235 -0.81 -10.29 16.22
CA ASP A 235 -0.70 -11.31 15.18
C ASP A 235 -1.87 -11.23 14.18
N PRO A 236 -1.93 -10.17 13.35
CA PRO A 236 -3.02 -9.97 12.40
C PRO A 236 -2.90 -10.92 11.20
N VAL A 237 -4.01 -11.06 10.44
CA VAL A 237 -3.98 -11.71 9.12
C VAL A 237 -3.07 -10.91 8.19
N LEU A 238 -2.15 -11.61 7.52
CA LEU A 238 -1.27 -11.03 6.53
C LEU A 238 -2.04 -10.83 5.22
N GLY A 239 -1.94 -9.62 4.67
CA GLY A 239 -2.76 -9.16 3.56
C GLY A 239 -2.00 -9.08 2.25
N HIS A 240 -1.01 -8.19 2.18
CA HIS A 240 -0.17 -8.03 1.01
C HIS A 240 1.31 -8.13 1.38
N ILE A 241 2.10 -8.55 0.40
CA ILE A 241 3.56 -8.39 0.42
C ILE A 241 4.00 -7.65 -0.84
N SER A 242 4.90 -6.68 -0.68
CA SER A 242 5.52 -6.01 -1.83
C SER A 242 7.03 -5.98 -1.72
N ALA A 243 7.71 -5.91 -2.86
CA ALA A 243 9.15 -5.77 -2.94
C ALA A 243 9.56 -4.99 -4.19
N GLY A 244 10.69 -4.30 -4.14
CA GLY A 244 11.22 -3.62 -5.31
C GLY A 244 12.34 -2.67 -4.97
N ARG A 245 12.59 -1.71 -5.87
CA ARG A 245 13.58 -0.66 -5.67
C ARG A 245 12.93 0.70 -5.53
N GLY A 246 13.40 1.47 -4.54
CA GLY A 246 13.03 2.87 -4.36
C GLY A 246 13.64 3.76 -5.43
N ARG A 247 13.37 5.07 -5.34
CA ARG A 247 13.87 6.05 -6.32
C ARG A 247 15.39 6.19 -6.34
N GLY A 248 16.05 6.00 -5.20
CA GLY A 248 17.52 5.95 -5.13
C GLY A 248 18.10 4.56 -5.47
N GLY A 249 17.27 3.62 -5.95
CA GLY A 249 17.70 2.27 -6.33
C GLY A 249 17.82 1.30 -5.16
N GLU A 250 17.63 1.76 -3.91
CA GLU A 250 17.65 0.87 -2.74
C GLU A 250 16.48 -0.11 -2.74
N ALA A 251 16.80 -1.38 -2.51
CA ALA A 251 15.85 -2.45 -2.34
C ALA A 251 14.97 -2.23 -1.09
N PHE A 252 13.72 -2.69 -1.15
CA PHE A 252 12.81 -2.69 0.00
C PHE A 252 11.83 -3.86 -0.09
N ALA A 253 11.22 -4.18 1.04
CA ALA A 253 10.01 -4.99 1.11
C ALA A 253 8.98 -4.32 2.03
N THR A 254 7.69 -4.58 1.81
CA THR A 254 6.60 -4.14 2.69
C THR A 254 5.68 -5.30 2.98
N VAL A 255 5.24 -5.42 4.23
CA VAL A 255 4.14 -6.30 4.63
C VAL A 255 2.94 -5.46 5.04
N TYR A 256 1.76 -5.81 4.52
CA TYR A 256 0.48 -5.19 4.86
C TYR A 256 -0.40 -6.23 5.55
N PHE A 257 -1.15 -5.82 6.56
CA PHE A 257 -1.89 -6.74 7.42
C PHE A 257 -3.03 -6.07 8.16
N GLY A 258 -3.95 -6.89 8.63
CA GLY A 258 -4.98 -6.49 9.58
C GLY A 258 -6.03 -5.55 9.00
N ALA A 259 -6.40 -5.72 7.72
CA ALA A 259 -7.60 -5.09 7.16
C ALA A 259 -8.81 -5.43 8.03
N MET A 260 -9.30 -4.45 8.78
CA MET A 260 -10.47 -4.59 9.64
C MET A 260 -11.44 -3.44 9.36
N ALA A 261 -12.73 -3.76 9.30
CA ALA A 261 -13.77 -2.75 9.20
C ALA A 261 -13.82 -1.91 10.49
N ASN A 262 -13.84 -0.59 10.35
CA ASN A 262 -14.08 0.34 11.42
C ASN A 262 -15.51 0.88 11.30
N GLU A 263 -16.38 0.42 12.19
CA GLU A 263 -17.80 0.82 12.25
C GLU A 263 -18.02 2.12 13.05
N ALA A 264 -16.99 2.66 13.72
CA ALA A 264 -17.10 3.76 14.68
C ALA A 264 -17.33 5.15 14.05
N ALA A 265 -17.69 5.23 12.76
CA ALA A 265 -17.99 6.48 12.06
C ALA A 265 -19.49 6.81 11.99
N MET A 266 -20.35 6.12 12.76
CA MET A 266 -21.76 6.48 12.90
C MET A 266 -21.99 7.25 14.21
N PRO A 267 -22.47 8.50 14.17
CA PRO A 267 -23.02 9.16 15.36
C PRO A 267 -24.30 8.50 15.87
#